data_AF-A0A4W5M8Y9-F1
#
_entry.id   AF-A0A4W5M8Y9-F1
#
_cell.length_a   1.000
_cell.length_b   1.000
_cell.length_c   1.000
_cell.angle_alpha   90.00
_cell.angle_beta   90.00
_cell.angle_gamma   90.00
#
_symmetry.space_group_name_H-M   'P 1'
#
loop_
_entity.id
_entity.type
_entity.pdbx_description
1 polymer ?
#
loop_
_entity_poly.entity_id
_entity_poly.type
_entity_poly.pdbx_seq_one_letter_code
_entity_poly.pdbx_strand_id
1 'polypeptide(L)'
;MAPKGKVGTKGKKQIYEENEATLKFYTRVILGANAIYTALNLLVFYSSSTFWTWFALVFALAVYVGSYRSMTAMAHAVFGEDGSLLDGGIDLNMEQGMAEHLKDVILLTAILQVLSTISSYFWYLWLLVRVYPKLVVRSLSLVVYFPFFMALIDLLINLCLCQAPARAMFLLWVNFLGPWFSAETPGAAPEEVNEKKQRRQERRQMKRF
;
A
#
# COMPACT_ATOMS: atom_id res chain seq x y z
N MET A 1 16.10 -39.71 -19.77
CA MET A 1 16.06 -38.83 -18.58
C MET A 1 16.08 -39.72 -17.36
N ALA A 2 17.14 -39.67 -16.55
CA ALA A 2 17.23 -40.50 -15.34
C ALA A 2 16.07 -40.16 -14.39
N PRO A 3 15.45 -41.15 -13.72
CA PRO A 3 14.46 -40.87 -12.70
C PRO A 3 15.14 -40.06 -11.59
N LYS A 4 14.68 -38.83 -11.38
CA LYS A 4 15.13 -37.97 -10.28
C LYS A 4 15.08 -38.77 -8.98
N GLY A 5 16.19 -38.75 -8.25
CA GLY A 5 16.38 -39.55 -7.04
C GLY A 5 15.22 -39.39 -6.07
N LYS A 6 14.91 -40.47 -5.34
CA LYS A 6 13.93 -40.46 -4.26
C LYS A 6 14.26 -39.29 -3.33
N VAL A 7 13.37 -38.30 -3.28
CA VAL A 7 13.41 -37.20 -2.31
C VAL A 7 13.55 -37.86 -0.93
N GLY A 8 14.58 -37.49 -0.18
CA GLY A 8 14.82 -38.06 1.15
C GLY A 8 13.56 -37.89 2.00
N THR A 9 13.03 -38.99 2.54
CA THR A 9 11.87 -38.95 3.43
C THR A 9 12.25 -38.23 4.71
N LYS A 10 11.83 -36.97 4.86
CA LYS A 10 11.92 -36.21 6.10
C LYS A 10 11.22 -36.98 7.23
N GLY A 11 11.71 -36.86 8.46
CA GLY A 11 11.10 -37.53 9.61
C GLY A 11 9.71 -36.96 9.92
N LYS A 12 8.76 -37.80 10.34
CA LYS A 12 7.37 -37.41 10.63
C LYS A 12 7.25 -36.18 11.55
N LYS A 13 8.08 -36.14 12.61
CA LYS A 13 8.13 -35.02 13.56
C LYS A 13 8.64 -33.73 12.92
N GLN A 14 9.64 -33.83 12.05
CA GLN A 14 10.19 -32.69 11.31
C GLN A 14 9.15 -32.11 10.35
N ILE A 15 8.40 -32.96 9.63
CA ILE A 15 7.32 -32.52 8.73
C ILE A 15 6.25 -31.76 9.52
N TYR A 16 5.87 -32.25 10.70
CA TYR A 16 4.89 -31.58 11.55
C TYR A 16 5.35 -30.18 12.00
N GLU A 17 6.57 -30.08 12.55
CA GLU A 17 7.12 -28.81 13.01
C GLU A 17 7.32 -27.81 11.87
N GLU A 18 7.80 -28.27 10.70
CA GLU A 18 7.94 -27.44 9.49
C GLU A 18 6.58 -26.97 8.94
N ASN A 19 5.58 -27.83 8.96
CA ASN A 19 4.21 -27.49 8.54
C ASN A 19 3.58 -26.43 9.46
N GLU A 20 3.72 -26.59 10.78
CA GLU A 20 3.20 -25.63 11.75
C GLU A 20 3.90 -24.26 11.63
N ALA A 21 5.24 -24.27 11.49
CA ALA A 21 6.01 -23.05 11.27
C ALA A 21 5.60 -22.33 9.98
N THR A 22 5.37 -23.09 8.91
CA THR A 22 4.89 -22.58 7.61
C THR A 22 3.53 -21.91 7.76
N LEU A 23 2.55 -22.58 8.37
CA LEU A 23 1.22 -22.01 8.60
C LEU A 23 1.28 -20.73 9.45
N LYS A 24 2.09 -20.71 10.51
CA LYS A 24 2.29 -19.52 11.36
C LYS A 24 2.97 -18.37 10.60
N PHE A 25 3.88 -18.66 9.69
CA PHE A 25 4.50 -17.64 8.83
C PHE A 25 3.46 -16.98 7.93
N TYR A 26 2.69 -17.76 7.17
CA TYR A 26 1.68 -17.20 6.26
C TYR A 26 0.53 -16.52 6.99
N THR A 27 0.14 -16.99 8.16
CA THR A 27 -0.86 -16.31 9.02
C THR A 27 -0.39 -14.90 9.39
N ARG A 28 0.88 -14.75 9.78
CA ARG A 28 1.46 -13.43 10.08
C ARG A 28 1.49 -12.51 8.86
N VAL A 29 1.78 -13.06 7.68
CA VAL A 29 1.74 -12.30 6.41
C VAL A 29 0.32 -11.81 6.10
N ILE A 30 -0.70 -12.69 6.21
CA ILE A 30 -2.11 -12.34 5.97
C ILE A 30 -2.58 -11.26 6.95
N LEU A 31 -2.26 -11.40 8.24
CA LEU A 31 -2.60 -10.42 9.26
C LEU A 31 -1.90 -9.08 9.01
N GLY A 32 -0.61 -9.11 8.65
CA GLY A 32 0.17 -7.92 8.30
C GLY A 32 -0.41 -7.17 7.10
N ALA A 33 -0.75 -7.88 6.02
CA ALA A 33 -1.33 -7.27 4.83
C ALA A 33 -2.70 -6.63 5.10
N ASN A 34 -3.57 -7.30 5.87
CA ASN A 34 -4.86 -6.74 6.27
C ASN A 34 -4.72 -5.55 7.22
N ALA A 35 -3.78 -5.62 8.16
CA ALA A 35 -3.51 -4.51 9.08
C ALA A 35 -3.02 -3.27 8.34
N ILE A 36 -2.06 -3.43 7.41
CA ILE A 36 -1.56 -2.33 6.57
C ILE A 36 -2.69 -1.74 5.72
N TYR A 37 -3.45 -2.60 5.04
CA TYR A 37 -4.56 -2.16 4.19
C TYR A 37 -5.60 -1.36 4.97
N THR A 38 -6.04 -1.89 6.11
CA THR A 38 -7.06 -1.26 6.96
C THR A 38 -6.54 0.02 7.60
N ALA A 39 -5.29 0.03 8.07
CA ALA A 39 -4.67 1.23 8.63
C ALA A 39 -4.56 2.35 7.59
N LEU A 40 -4.13 2.06 6.36
CA LEU A 40 -4.06 3.05 5.29
C LEU A 40 -5.45 3.53 4.86
N ASN A 41 -6.43 2.63 4.76
CA ASN A 41 -7.80 2.98 4.37
C ASN A 41 -8.46 3.89 5.44
N LEU A 42 -8.28 3.60 6.73
CA LEU A 42 -8.85 4.37 7.83
C LEU A 42 -8.09 5.66 8.14
N LEU A 43 -6.75 5.66 8.09
CA LEU A 43 -5.95 6.84 8.49
C LEU A 43 -5.80 7.87 7.38
N VAL A 44 -5.70 7.44 6.11
CA VAL A 44 -5.38 8.34 4.99
C VAL A 44 -6.60 8.62 4.13
N PHE A 45 -7.46 7.62 3.90
CA PHE A 45 -8.54 7.70 2.91
C PHE A 45 -9.97 7.56 3.48
N TYR A 46 -10.17 7.89 4.76
CA TYR A 46 -11.48 7.76 5.42
C TYR A 46 -12.63 8.43 4.63
N SER A 47 -12.38 9.60 4.04
CA SER A 47 -13.38 10.35 3.27
C SER A 47 -13.61 9.83 1.84
N SER A 48 -12.73 8.98 1.30
CA SER A 48 -12.77 8.47 -0.08
C SER A 48 -13.09 6.97 -0.17
N SER A 49 -13.41 6.33 0.95
CA SER A 49 -13.68 4.90 0.98
C SER A 49 -14.99 4.58 0.23
N THR A 50 -14.86 3.93 -0.92
CA THR A 50 -15.97 3.60 -1.83
C THR A 50 -16.45 2.17 -1.58
N PHE A 51 -17.71 1.84 -1.87
CA PHE A 51 -18.23 0.46 -1.76
C PHE A 51 -17.31 -0.61 -2.40
N TRP A 52 -16.65 -0.28 -3.51
CA TRP A 52 -15.72 -1.17 -4.22
C TRP A 52 -14.49 -1.59 -3.42
N THR A 53 -13.96 -0.74 -2.53
CA THR A 53 -12.80 -1.10 -1.69
C THR A 53 -13.19 -2.14 -0.64
N TRP A 54 -14.38 -1.99 -0.05
CA TRP A 54 -14.96 -2.94 0.89
C TRP A 54 -15.28 -4.28 0.23
N PHE A 55 -15.84 -4.26 -0.98
CA PHE A 55 -16.09 -5.48 -1.75
C PHE A 55 -14.78 -6.22 -2.08
N ALA A 56 -13.75 -5.50 -2.55
CA ALA A 56 -12.45 -6.07 -2.83
C ALA A 56 -11.76 -6.62 -1.57
N LEU A 57 -11.94 -5.97 -0.41
CA LEU A 57 -11.47 -6.48 0.88
C LEU A 57 -12.15 -7.79 1.26
N VAL A 58 -13.49 -7.88 1.12
CA VAL A 58 -14.23 -9.12 1.40
C VAL A 58 -13.77 -10.25 0.48
N PHE A 59 -13.53 -9.94 -0.80
CA PHE A 59 -12.98 -10.88 -1.75
C PHE A 59 -11.58 -11.36 -1.35
N ALA A 60 -10.68 -10.44 -0.95
CA ALA A 60 -9.35 -10.77 -0.43
C ALA A 60 -9.42 -11.74 0.75
N LEU A 61 -10.30 -11.42 1.72
CA LEU A 61 -10.52 -12.25 2.91
C LEU A 61 -11.03 -13.64 2.53
N ALA A 62 -11.96 -13.74 1.57
CA ALA A 62 -12.45 -15.03 1.10
C ALA A 62 -11.32 -15.88 0.47
N VAL A 63 -10.44 -15.27 -0.33
CA VAL A 63 -9.26 -15.94 -0.93
C VAL A 63 -8.27 -16.39 0.15
N TYR A 64 -8.02 -15.56 1.16
CA TYR A 64 -7.16 -15.93 2.28
C TYR A 64 -7.74 -17.09 3.10
N VAL A 65 -9.03 -17.01 3.45
CA VAL A 65 -9.70 -18.07 4.22
C VAL A 65 -9.71 -19.38 3.43
N GLY A 66 -10.05 -19.33 2.14
CA GLY A 66 -10.04 -20.50 1.26
C GLY A 66 -8.66 -21.15 1.14
N SER A 67 -7.62 -20.34 0.89
CA SER A 67 -6.24 -20.83 0.75
C SER A 67 -5.68 -21.35 2.08
N TYR A 68 -5.96 -20.66 3.19
CA TYR A 68 -5.52 -21.07 4.52
C TYR A 68 -6.18 -22.37 4.95
N ARG A 69 -7.51 -22.48 4.79
CA ARG A 69 -8.24 -23.73 5.07
C ARG A 69 -7.69 -24.91 4.28
N SER A 70 -7.36 -24.66 3.01
CA SER A 70 -6.78 -25.69 2.13
C SER A 70 -5.39 -26.13 2.61
N MET A 71 -4.53 -25.22 3.07
CA MET A 71 -3.24 -25.59 3.65
C MET A 71 -3.36 -26.28 5.01
N THR A 72 -4.27 -25.85 5.88
CA THR A 72 -4.49 -26.51 7.18
C THR A 72 -5.04 -27.93 7.01
N ALA A 73 -5.88 -28.16 6.00
CA ALA A 73 -6.38 -29.50 5.69
C ALA A 73 -5.26 -30.45 5.25
N MET A 74 -4.29 -29.95 4.47
CA MET A 74 -3.14 -30.75 4.02
C MET A 74 -2.12 -31.00 5.14
N ALA A 75 -1.95 -30.06 6.07
CA ALA A 75 -1.03 -30.17 7.19
C ALA A 75 -1.61 -30.86 8.43
N HIS A 76 -2.84 -31.38 8.38
CA HIS A 76 -3.49 -31.97 9.54
C HIS A 76 -2.75 -33.24 10.00
N ALA A 77 -2.17 -33.18 11.19
CA ALA A 77 -1.47 -34.31 11.80
C ALA A 77 -2.43 -35.26 12.53
N VAL A 78 -2.13 -36.55 12.50
CA VAL A 78 -2.88 -37.58 13.21
C VAL A 78 -2.01 -38.09 14.35
N PHE A 79 -2.52 -37.98 15.58
CA PHE A 79 -1.88 -38.46 16.79
C PHE A 79 -2.58 -39.75 17.25
N GLY A 80 -1.80 -40.68 17.81
CA GLY A 80 -2.32 -41.91 18.38
C GLY A 80 -2.83 -41.70 19.81
N GLU A 81 -3.52 -42.71 20.35
CA GLU A 81 -4.06 -42.67 21.72
C GLU A 81 -2.97 -42.49 22.79
N ASP A 82 -1.74 -42.92 22.50
CA ASP A 82 -0.55 -42.75 23.36
C ASP A 82 0.09 -41.35 23.27
N GLY A 83 -0.49 -40.42 22.50
CA GLY A 83 0.10 -39.10 22.23
C GLY A 83 1.30 -39.12 21.26
N SER A 84 1.60 -40.27 20.66
CA SER A 84 2.64 -40.40 19.64
C SER A 84 2.15 -39.87 18.28
N LEU A 85 3.02 -39.16 17.55
CA LEU A 85 2.71 -38.63 16.23
C LEU A 85 2.66 -39.79 15.21
N LEU A 86 1.45 -40.20 14.80
CA LEU A 86 1.25 -41.28 13.84
C LEU A 86 1.51 -40.79 12.40
N ASP A 87 1.06 -39.58 12.10
CA ASP A 87 1.25 -38.91 10.82
C ASP A 87 1.43 -37.39 11.00
N GLY A 88 2.44 -36.82 10.34
CA GLY A 88 2.73 -35.38 10.37
C GLY A 88 1.93 -34.56 9.34
N GLY A 89 1.08 -35.23 8.56
CA GLY A 89 0.36 -34.62 7.44
C GLY A 89 1.22 -34.53 6.19
N ILE A 90 0.65 -33.98 5.11
CA ILE A 90 1.36 -33.78 3.85
C ILE A 90 2.38 -32.65 4.02
N ASP A 91 3.62 -32.87 3.59
CA ASP A 91 4.67 -31.85 3.62
C ASP A 91 4.27 -30.67 2.72
N LEU A 92 4.00 -29.50 3.33
CA LEU A 92 3.67 -28.28 2.62
C LEU A 92 4.87 -27.70 1.87
N ASN A 93 6.09 -28.13 2.16
CA ASN A 93 7.34 -27.65 1.60
C ASN A 93 7.95 -28.56 0.52
N MET A 94 7.13 -29.43 -0.07
CA MET A 94 7.53 -30.22 -1.24
C MET A 94 7.65 -29.34 -2.49
N GLU A 95 8.79 -29.36 -3.19
CA GLU A 95 9.14 -28.54 -4.39
C GLU A 95 8.23 -28.71 -5.63
N GLN A 96 7.15 -29.48 -5.51
CA GLN A 96 6.19 -29.71 -6.57
C GLN A 96 4.78 -30.06 -6.04
N GLY A 97 4.47 -29.62 -4.82
CA GLY A 97 3.19 -29.90 -4.15
C GLY A 97 2.14 -28.82 -4.41
N MET A 98 0.86 -29.19 -4.32
CA MET A 98 -0.28 -28.25 -4.39
C MET A 98 -0.19 -27.10 -3.37
N ALA A 99 0.56 -27.30 -2.28
CA ALA A 99 0.82 -26.29 -1.27
C ALA A 99 1.63 -25.09 -1.80
N GLU A 100 2.54 -25.29 -2.76
CA GLU A 100 3.31 -24.20 -3.36
C GLU A 100 2.40 -23.21 -4.08
N HIS A 101 1.47 -23.72 -4.90
CA HIS A 101 0.47 -22.89 -5.57
C HIS A 101 -0.43 -22.11 -4.59
N LEU A 102 -0.73 -22.67 -3.41
CA LEU A 102 -1.49 -21.97 -2.38
C LEU A 102 -0.67 -20.87 -1.71
N LYS A 103 0.62 -21.13 -1.45
CA LYS A 103 1.57 -20.12 -0.93
C LYS A 103 1.67 -18.94 -1.90
N ASP A 104 1.82 -19.22 -3.19
CA ASP A 104 1.88 -18.20 -4.25
C ASP A 104 0.61 -17.36 -4.31
N VAL A 105 -0.56 -17.99 -4.22
CA VAL A 105 -1.85 -17.28 -4.21
C VAL A 105 -1.96 -16.34 -3.00
N ILE A 106 -1.50 -16.77 -1.82
CA ILE A 106 -1.54 -15.93 -0.61
C ILE A 106 -0.57 -14.76 -0.72
N LEU A 107 0.68 -15.01 -1.15
CA LEU A 107 1.68 -13.95 -1.32
C LEU A 107 1.26 -12.95 -2.39
N LEU A 108 0.79 -13.43 -3.53
CA LEU A 108 0.28 -12.57 -4.61
C LEU A 108 -0.87 -11.69 -4.10
N THR A 109 -1.83 -12.28 -3.40
CA THR A 109 -2.98 -11.53 -2.86
C THR A 109 -2.53 -10.51 -1.81
N ALA A 110 -1.56 -10.84 -0.94
CA ALA A 110 -0.98 -9.90 0.03
C ALA A 110 -0.27 -8.71 -0.62
N ILE A 111 0.56 -8.97 -1.64
CA ILE A 111 1.25 -7.92 -2.39
C ILE A 111 0.22 -7.03 -3.10
N LEU A 112 -0.74 -7.61 -3.81
CA LEU A 112 -1.76 -6.84 -4.53
C LEU A 112 -2.67 -6.04 -3.60
N GLN A 113 -3.01 -6.58 -2.43
CA GLN A 113 -3.81 -5.85 -1.44
C GLN A 113 -3.05 -4.60 -0.97
N VAL A 114 -1.77 -4.71 -0.63
CA VAL A 114 -0.94 -3.54 -0.25
C VAL A 114 -0.75 -2.57 -1.41
N LEU A 115 -0.50 -3.04 -2.64
CA LEU A 115 -0.40 -2.14 -3.80
C LEU A 115 -1.72 -1.44 -4.09
N SER A 116 -2.86 -2.10 -3.83
CA SER A 116 -4.17 -1.53 -4.11
C SER A 116 -4.51 -0.30 -3.26
N THR A 117 -3.81 -0.06 -2.14
CA THR A 117 -3.97 1.18 -1.36
C THR A 117 -3.43 2.40 -2.09
N ILE A 118 -2.49 2.21 -3.02
CA ILE A 118 -1.97 3.29 -3.86
C ILE A 118 -2.89 3.50 -5.06
N SER A 119 -3.40 2.40 -5.65
CA SER A 119 -4.29 2.47 -6.80
C SER A 119 -5.22 1.27 -6.89
N SER A 120 -6.53 1.49 -6.97
CA SER A 120 -7.53 0.42 -7.01
C SER A 120 -7.41 -0.47 -8.26
N TYR A 121 -6.75 -0.01 -9.33
CA TYR A 121 -6.59 -0.79 -10.56
C TYR A 121 -5.62 -1.98 -10.43
N PHE A 122 -4.79 -2.02 -9.39
CA PHE A 122 -3.92 -3.18 -9.15
C PHE A 122 -4.72 -4.48 -8.89
N TRP A 123 -5.99 -4.37 -8.49
CA TRP A 123 -6.90 -5.52 -8.41
C TRP A 123 -7.10 -6.24 -9.75
N TYR A 124 -7.04 -5.53 -10.87
CA TYR A 124 -7.16 -6.13 -12.20
C TYR A 124 -5.93 -6.99 -12.58
N LEU A 125 -4.75 -6.73 -11.97
CA LEU A 125 -3.56 -7.57 -12.16
C LEU A 125 -3.77 -8.98 -11.59
N TRP A 126 -4.57 -9.12 -10.53
CA TRP A 126 -4.87 -10.42 -9.93
C TRP A 126 -5.60 -11.34 -10.94
N LEU A 127 -6.56 -10.79 -11.70
CA LEU A 127 -7.25 -11.51 -12.77
C LEU A 127 -6.32 -11.87 -13.93
N LEU A 128 -5.42 -10.95 -14.30
CA LEU A 128 -4.44 -11.18 -15.36
C LEU A 128 -3.42 -12.27 -15.02
N VAL A 129 -2.91 -12.33 -13.79
CA VAL A 129 -1.92 -13.34 -13.40
C VAL A 129 -2.48 -14.76 -13.46
N ARG A 130 -3.77 -14.97 -13.14
CA ARG A 130 -4.36 -16.31 -13.08
C ARG A 130 -5.01 -16.77 -14.38
N VAL A 131 -5.44 -15.83 -15.24
CA VAL A 131 -6.09 -16.13 -16.53
C VAL A 131 -5.09 -16.35 -17.68
N TYR A 132 -3.84 -15.87 -17.57
CA TYR A 132 -2.94 -15.78 -18.73
C TYR A 132 -1.66 -16.65 -18.71
N PRO A 133 -1.66 -17.95 -18.34
CA PRO A 133 -0.56 -18.81 -18.77
C PRO A 133 -0.56 -19.10 -20.28
N LYS A 134 -1.64 -18.79 -21.05
CA LYS A 134 -1.82 -19.31 -22.43
C LYS A 134 -2.43 -18.40 -23.52
N LEU A 135 -2.52 -17.07 -23.38
CA LEU A 135 -3.11 -16.24 -24.45
C LEU A 135 -2.19 -15.13 -25.01
N VAL A 136 -1.66 -15.42 -26.21
CA VAL A 136 -1.36 -14.54 -27.35
C VAL A 136 -1.12 -13.05 -27.04
N VAL A 137 0.17 -12.71 -27.11
CA VAL A 137 0.85 -11.45 -26.74
C VAL A 137 0.47 -10.20 -27.57
N ARG A 138 -0.57 -10.21 -28.41
CA ARG A 138 -0.81 -9.10 -29.37
C ARG A 138 -2.09 -8.27 -29.16
N SER A 139 -3.15 -8.83 -28.56
CA SER A 139 -4.34 -8.05 -28.17
C SER A 139 -4.28 -7.53 -26.73
N LEU A 140 -3.20 -7.85 -26.01
CA LEU A 140 -3.05 -7.65 -24.57
C LEU A 140 -2.52 -6.26 -24.19
N SER A 141 -1.89 -5.53 -25.11
CA SER A 141 -1.32 -4.22 -24.82
C SER A 141 -2.38 -3.24 -24.31
N LEU A 142 -3.55 -3.15 -24.94
CA LEU A 142 -4.57 -2.21 -24.46
C LEU A 142 -5.14 -2.63 -23.10
N VAL A 143 -5.42 -3.92 -22.87
CA VAL A 143 -6.02 -4.37 -21.59
C VAL A 143 -5.03 -4.28 -20.42
N VAL A 144 -3.72 -4.39 -20.66
CA VAL A 144 -2.68 -4.30 -19.62
C VAL A 144 -2.21 -2.86 -19.41
N TYR A 145 -1.93 -2.12 -20.48
CA TYR A 145 -1.42 -0.76 -20.38
C TYR A 145 -2.52 0.25 -20.05
N PHE A 146 -3.78 0.02 -20.43
CA PHE A 146 -4.88 0.97 -20.16
C PHE A 146 -5.20 1.14 -18.67
N PRO A 147 -5.39 0.08 -17.86
CA PRO A 147 -5.58 0.25 -16.41
C PRO A 147 -4.31 0.78 -15.73
N PHE A 148 -3.11 0.46 -16.24
CA PHE A 148 -1.85 1.01 -15.71
C PHE A 148 -1.67 2.49 -16.04
N PHE A 149 -2.09 2.92 -17.23
CA PHE A 149 -2.11 4.31 -17.69
C PHE A 149 -3.17 5.13 -16.95
N MET A 150 -4.37 4.58 -16.75
CA MET A 150 -5.40 5.20 -15.92
C MET A 150 -4.98 5.27 -14.45
N ALA A 151 -4.31 4.23 -13.92
CA ALA A 151 -3.72 4.26 -12.58
C ALA A 151 -2.62 5.32 -12.45
N LEU A 152 -1.80 5.53 -13.47
CA LEU A 152 -0.80 6.60 -13.51
C LEU A 152 -1.46 7.98 -13.56
N ILE A 153 -2.52 8.14 -14.37
CA ILE A 153 -3.31 9.37 -14.41
C ILE A 153 -3.95 9.65 -13.06
N ASP A 154 -4.60 8.67 -12.42
CA ASP A 154 -5.22 8.83 -11.11
C ASP A 154 -4.18 9.06 -10.00
N LEU A 155 -2.99 8.46 -10.09
CA LEU A 155 -1.87 8.74 -9.19
C LEU A 155 -1.37 10.18 -9.37
N LEU A 156 -1.24 10.66 -10.62
CA LEU A 156 -0.87 12.03 -10.92
C LEU A 156 -1.95 13.03 -10.48
N ILE A 157 -3.23 12.70 -10.67
CA ILE A 157 -4.37 13.50 -10.22
C ILE A 157 -4.40 13.57 -8.70
N ASN A 158 -4.25 12.46 -7.98
CA ASN A 158 -4.25 12.46 -6.51
C ASN A 158 -3.00 13.13 -5.93
N LEU A 159 -1.83 12.99 -6.57
CA LEU A 159 -0.62 13.72 -6.18
C LEU A 159 -0.80 15.24 -6.37
N CYS A 160 -1.50 15.65 -7.44
CA CYS A 160 -1.84 17.05 -7.71
C CYS A 160 -2.99 17.57 -6.82
N LEU A 161 -3.98 16.73 -6.48
CA LEU A 161 -5.04 17.04 -5.53
C LEU A 161 -4.50 17.15 -4.09
N CYS A 162 -3.46 16.41 -3.73
CA CYS A 162 -2.74 16.57 -2.44
C CYS A 162 -1.93 17.89 -2.37
N GLN A 163 -1.57 18.50 -3.50
CA GLN A 163 -1.06 19.87 -3.53
C GLN A 163 -2.17 20.91 -3.35
N ALA A 164 -3.44 20.57 -3.60
CA ALA A 164 -4.55 21.50 -3.41
C ALA A 164 -4.76 21.95 -1.95
N PRO A 165 -4.74 21.09 -0.91
CA PRO A 165 -4.83 21.56 0.48
C PRO A 165 -3.58 22.33 0.91
N ALA A 166 -2.38 21.94 0.46
CA ALA A 166 -1.15 22.69 0.74
C ALA A 166 -1.15 24.07 0.07
N ARG A 167 -1.63 24.17 -1.17
CA ARG A 167 -1.75 25.41 -1.92
C ARG A 167 -2.92 26.27 -1.43
N ALA A 168 -4.02 25.68 -1.00
CA ALA A 168 -5.13 26.37 -0.35
C ALA A 168 -4.69 26.95 0.99
N MET A 169 -3.95 26.19 1.80
CA MET A 169 -3.37 26.65 3.07
C MET A 169 -2.32 27.75 2.87
N PHE A 170 -1.50 27.66 1.81
CA PHE A 170 -0.59 28.72 1.40
C PHE A 170 -1.31 29.98 0.91
N LEU A 171 -2.39 29.85 0.12
CA LEU A 171 -3.22 30.99 -0.30
C LEU A 171 -3.98 31.62 0.87
N LEU A 172 -4.44 30.82 1.83
CA LEU A 172 -5.02 31.29 3.09
C LEU A 172 -4.00 32.07 3.92
N TRP A 173 -2.77 31.55 3.99
CA TRP A 173 -1.65 32.23 4.65
C TRP A 173 -1.30 33.55 3.94
N VAL A 174 -1.18 33.59 2.62
CA VAL A 174 -0.75 34.79 1.89
C VAL A 174 -1.85 35.85 1.78
N ASN A 175 -3.12 35.47 1.58
CA ASN A 175 -4.19 36.45 1.32
C ASN A 175 -4.91 36.93 2.59
N PHE A 176 -4.94 36.14 3.66
CA PHE A 176 -5.69 36.49 4.87
C PHE A 176 -4.83 36.67 6.12
N LEU A 177 -3.93 35.72 6.40
CA LEU A 177 -3.15 35.73 7.66
C LEU A 177 -1.88 36.59 7.57
N GLY A 178 -1.18 36.55 6.43
CA GLY A 178 0.07 37.27 6.18
C GLY A 178 -0.08 38.80 6.34
N PRO A 179 -1.11 39.42 5.74
CA PRO A 179 -1.37 40.85 5.93
C PRO A 179 -1.69 41.21 7.38
N TRP A 180 -2.26 40.30 8.18
CA TRP A 180 -2.60 40.55 9.58
C TRP A 180 -1.39 40.43 10.52
N PHE A 181 -0.47 39.50 10.24
CA PHE A 181 0.78 39.35 10.99
C PHE A 181 1.88 40.34 10.58
N SER A 182 1.82 40.86 9.35
CA SER A 182 2.75 41.88 8.84
C SER A 182 2.15 43.29 8.80
N ALA A 183 0.88 43.46 9.19
CA ALA A 183 0.35 44.76 9.56
C ALA A 183 1.00 45.20 10.87
N GLU A 184 2.17 45.82 10.76
CA GLU A 184 2.61 46.77 11.77
C GLU A 184 1.45 47.73 12.02
N THR A 185 0.99 47.71 13.27
CA THR A 185 -0.01 48.59 13.87
C THR A 185 -0.10 49.95 13.15
N PRO A 186 -1.27 50.36 12.62
CA PRO A 186 -1.43 51.68 12.03
C PRO A 186 -1.31 52.72 13.16
N GLY A 187 -0.10 53.20 13.40
CA GLY A 187 0.17 54.14 14.48
C GLY A 187 1.65 54.48 14.75
N ALA A 188 2.62 53.77 14.18
CA ALA A 188 4.05 54.05 14.45
C ALA A 188 4.85 54.42 13.18
N ALA A 189 4.63 55.66 12.73
CA ALA A 189 5.60 56.58 12.11
C ALA A 189 6.55 56.09 10.97
N PRO A 190 6.20 56.42 9.71
CA PRO A 190 7.19 56.80 8.68
C PRO A 190 7.18 58.32 8.37
N GLU A 191 6.12 59.04 8.73
CA GLU A 191 5.86 60.41 8.25
C GLU A 191 6.77 61.46 8.91
N GLU A 192 7.05 61.34 10.22
CA GLU A 192 7.92 62.29 10.94
C GLU A 192 9.39 62.27 10.47
N VAL A 193 9.89 61.13 9.95
CA VAL A 193 11.29 61.01 9.50
C VAL A 193 11.48 61.68 8.13
N ASN A 194 10.46 61.67 7.27
CA ASN A 194 10.54 62.26 5.94
C ASN A 194 10.56 63.79 6.00
N GLU A 195 9.67 64.40 6.78
CA GLU A 195 9.64 65.87 6.94
C GLU A 195 10.93 66.43 7.56
N LYS A 196 11.48 65.77 8.59
CA LYS A 196 12.75 66.18 9.21
C LYS A 196 13.94 66.07 8.25
N LYS A 197 13.95 65.06 7.37
CA LYS A 197 14.99 64.92 6.33
C LYS A 197 14.84 65.98 5.23
N GLN A 198 13.61 66.25 4.78
CA GLN A 198 13.32 67.28 3.79
C GLN A 198 13.76 68.67 4.28
N ARG A 199 13.39 69.07 5.51
CA ARG A 199 13.83 70.36 6.09
C ARG A 199 15.35 70.46 6.25
N ARG A 200 16.06 69.34 6.48
CA ARG A 200 17.53 69.31 6.51
C ARG A 200 18.16 69.43 5.12
N GLN A 201 17.51 68.90 4.09
CA GLN A 201 17.93 69.06 2.69
C GLN A 201 17.74 70.50 2.21
N GLU A 202 16.60 71.13 2.53
CA GLU A 202 16.34 72.54 2.19
C GLU A 202 17.35 73.49 2.84
N ARG A 203 17.67 73.27 4.14
CA ARG A 203 18.72 74.04 4.84
C ARG A 203 20.12 73.88 4.22
N ARG A 204 20.39 72.77 3.53
CA ARG A 204 21.67 72.54 2.82
C ARG A 204 21.67 73.18 1.44
N GLN A 205 20.52 73.27 0.78
CA GLN A 205 20.38 73.95 -0.50
C GLN A 205 20.44 75.47 -0.35
N MET A 206 19.83 76.04 0.70
CA MET A 206 19.92 77.49 0.99
C MET A 206 21.32 77.96 1.37
N LYS A 207 22.22 77.08 1.82
CA LYS A 207 23.62 77.42 2.13
C LYS A 207 24.57 77.29 0.92
N ARG A 208 24.05 76.84 -0.22
CA ARG A 208 24.82 76.65 -1.47
C ARG A 208 24.57 77.78 -2.49
N PHE A 209 23.71 78.73 -2.16
CA PHE A 209 23.56 80.03 -2.81
C PHE A 209 24.05 81.12 -1.86
#